data_AF-A0A3D5JJE5-F1
#
_entry.id   AF-A0A3D5JJE5-F1
#
_cell.length_a   1.000
_cell.length_b   1.000
_cell.length_c   1.000
_cell.angle_alpha   90.00
_cell.angle_beta   90.00
_cell.angle_gamma   90.00
#
_symmetry.space_group_name_H-M   'P 1'
#
loop_
_entity.id
_entity.type
_entity.pdbx_description
1 polymer ?
#
loop_
_entity_poly.entity_id
_entity_poly.type
_entity_poly.pdbx_seq_one_letter_code
_entity_poly.pdbx_strand_id
1 'polypeptide(L)'
;RHFIGIEQDSGYAALARQRIDGVTPIASPELLATAPKRAKPKVPFGSLIERGLIQPGDVLFDARRRFSARVRADGSLVTDTSESGSIHSLGAKLQALPSCNGWTFWHIDRGGKTLLIDSFRDQVRAADESGTA
;
A
#
# COMPACT_ATOMS: atom_id res chain seq x y z
N ARG A 1 -21.89 -5.42 21.12
CA ARG A 1 -20.80 -4.89 21.99
C ARG A 1 -21.46 -4.20 23.18
N HIS A 2 -20.82 -4.21 24.36
CA HIS A 2 -21.29 -3.42 25.51
C HIS A 2 -20.84 -1.97 25.37
N PHE A 3 -21.59 -1.04 25.96
CA PHE A 3 -21.26 0.39 25.97
C PHE A 3 -21.71 1.02 27.29
N ILE A 4 -21.09 2.16 27.62
CA ILE A 4 -21.50 3.06 28.69
C ILE A 4 -21.62 4.45 28.04
N GLY A 5 -22.80 5.06 28.15
CA GLY A 5 -23.04 6.43 27.67
C GLY A 5 -22.97 7.41 28.82
N ILE A 6 -22.28 8.54 28.62
CA ILE A 6 -22.18 9.64 29.59
C ILE A 6 -22.64 10.90 28.87
N GLU A 7 -23.71 11.52 29.36
CA GLU A 7 -24.32 12.73 28.78
C GLU A 7 -24.83 13.62 29.91
N GLN A 8 -24.60 14.93 29.79
CA GLN A 8 -25.02 15.93 30.79
C GLN A 8 -26.44 16.44 30.51
N ASP A 9 -26.84 16.55 29.24
CA ASP A 9 -28.17 17.00 28.86
C ASP A 9 -29.20 15.86 28.95
N SER A 10 -30.15 16.01 29.87
CA SER A 10 -31.20 15.01 30.10
C SER A 10 -32.09 14.73 28.89
N GLY A 11 -32.32 15.73 28.03
CA GLY A 11 -33.12 15.59 26.81
C GLY A 11 -32.38 14.74 25.77
N TYR A 12 -31.09 14.97 25.59
CA TYR A 12 -30.26 14.13 24.72
C TYR A 12 -30.10 12.71 25.26
N ALA A 13 -29.96 12.53 26.57
CA ALA A 13 -29.94 11.22 27.19
C ALA A 13 -31.24 10.43 26.91
N ALA A 14 -32.40 11.08 27.03
CA ALA A 14 -33.69 10.46 26.76
C ALA A 14 -33.86 10.04 25.29
N LEU A 15 -33.53 10.94 24.35
CA LEU A 15 -33.59 10.64 22.92
C LEU A 15 -32.62 9.51 22.52
N ALA A 16 -31.40 9.52 23.07
CA ALA A 16 -30.42 8.46 22.82
C ALA A 16 -30.90 7.10 23.33
N ARG A 17 -31.52 7.06 24.53
CA ARG A 17 -32.12 5.84 25.10
C ARG A 17 -33.22 5.30 24.19
N GLN A 18 -34.19 6.14 23.83
CA GLN A 18 -35.29 5.75 22.95
C GLN A 18 -34.79 5.18 21.61
N ARG A 19 -33.76 5.82 21.02
CA ARG A 19 -33.16 5.35 19.77
C ARG A 19 -32.49 3.99 19.94
N ILE A 20 -31.75 3.76 21.02
CA ILE A 20 -31.05 2.50 21.28
C ILE A 20 -32.04 1.36 21.54
N ASP A 21 -33.10 1.63 22.30
CA ASP A 21 -34.12 0.63 22.63
C ASP A 21 -34.89 0.16 21.38
N GLY A 22 -34.96 1.00 20.34
CA GLY A 22 -35.49 0.65 19.02
C GLY A 22 -34.54 -0.15 18.12
N VAL A 23 -33.29 -0.38 18.51
CA VAL A 23 -32.32 -1.14 17.70
C VAL A 23 -32.52 -2.63 17.93
N THR A 24 -32.76 -3.39 16.86
CA THR A 24 -32.68 -4.86 16.90
C THR A 24 -31.22 -5.31 16.80
N PRO A 25 -30.67 -5.99 17.82
CA PRO A 25 -29.31 -6.51 17.75
C PRO A 25 -29.16 -7.55 16.64
N ILE A 26 -28.04 -7.52 15.92
CA ILE A 26 -27.71 -8.57 14.94
C ILE A 26 -27.46 -9.88 15.70
N ALA A 27 -28.19 -10.94 15.31
CA ALA A 27 -28.19 -12.23 16.02
C ALA A 27 -26.89 -13.03 15.85
N SER A 28 -26.15 -12.81 14.75
CA SER A 28 -24.93 -13.58 14.44
C SER A 28 -23.67 -12.78 14.79
N PRO A 29 -22.88 -13.20 15.78
CA PRO A 29 -21.56 -12.62 16.07
C PRO A 29 -20.61 -12.66 14.87
N GLU A 30 -20.80 -13.62 13.96
CA GLU A 30 -20.03 -13.77 12.71
C GLU A 30 -20.24 -12.60 11.74
N LEU A 31 -21.44 -12.00 11.70
CA LEU A 31 -21.71 -10.81 10.88
C LEU A 31 -21.06 -9.54 11.45
N LEU A 32 -20.68 -9.56 12.74
CA LEU A 32 -19.94 -8.49 13.42
C LEU A 32 -18.42 -8.70 13.37
N ALA A 33 -17.99 -9.88 12.93
CA ALA A 33 -16.58 -10.20 12.78
C ALA A 33 -16.05 -9.61 11.46
N THR A 34 -15.66 -8.34 11.49
CA THR A 34 -14.61 -7.90 10.56
C THR A 34 -13.34 -8.59 11.03
N ALA A 35 -13.05 -9.79 10.51
CA ALA A 35 -11.74 -10.39 10.70
C ALA A 35 -10.72 -9.29 10.40
N PRO A 36 -9.81 -8.94 11.34
CA PRO A 36 -8.82 -7.93 11.05
C PRO A 36 -8.12 -8.42 9.80
N LYS A 37 -8.26 -7.69 8.68
CA LYS A 37 -7.48 -7.98 7.48
C LYS A 37 -6.05 -7.95 7.98
N ARG A 38 -5.43 -9.13 8.14
CA ARG A 38 -4.00 -9.22 8.44
C ARG A 38 -3.36 -8.35 7.39
N ALA A 39 -2.76 -7.25 7.83
CA ALA A 39 -2.05 -6.38 6.91
C ALA A 39 -1.01 -7.28 6.24
N LYS A 40 -1.08 -7.39 4.91
CA LYS A 40 -0.08 -8.14 4.15
C LYS A 40 1.31 -7.69 4.63
N PRO A 41 2.27 -8.60 4.84
CA PRO A 41 3.62 -8.24 5.25
C PRO A 41 4.16 -7.07 4.42
N LYS A 42 4.78 -6.10 5.09
CA LYS A 42 5.40 -4.95 4.43
C LYS A 42 6.63 -5.45 3.65
N VAL A 43 6.66 -5.16 2.36
CA VAL A 43 7.80 -5.46 1.48
C VAL A 43 8.42 -4.13 1.06
N PRO A 44 9.64 -3.81 1.52
CA PRO A 44 10.35 -2.63 1.06
C PRO A 44 10.90 -2.84 -0.36
N PHE A 45 11.13 -1.74 -1.10
CA PHE A 45 11.67 -1.82 -2.46
C PHE A 45 13.05 -2.48 -2.51
N GLY A 46 13.90 -2.23 -1.50
CA GLY A 46 15.22 -2.85 -1.38
C GLY A 46 15.17 -4.39 -1.40
N SER A 47 14.12 -5.02 -0.86
CA SER A 47 13.98 -6.47 -0.90
C SER A 47 13.79 -7.03 -2.30
N LEU A 48 13.28 -6.25 -3.25
CA LEU A 48 13.26 -6.68 -4.66
C LEU A 48 14.67 -6.72 -5.26
N ILE A 49 15.56 -5.84 -4.80
CA ILE A 49 16.95 -5.78 -5.22
C ILE A 49 17.74 -6.94 -4.62
N GLU A 50 17.61 -7.14 -3.30
CA GLU A 50 18.25 -8.24 -2.57
C GLU A 50 17.90 -9.62 -3.15
N ARG A 51 16.66 -9.78 -3.65
CA ARG A 51 16.18 -11.02 -4.28
C ARG A 51 16.46 -11.11 -5.79
N GLY A 52 17.13 -10.11 -6.37
CA GLY A 52 17.47 -10.07 -7.80
C GLY A 52 16.28 -9.92 -8.74
N LEU A 53 15.10 -9.55 -8.23
CA LEU A 53 13.89 -9.30 -9.03
C LEU A 53 14.01 -7.97 -9.81
N ILE A 54 14.71 -7.01 -9.20
CA ILE A 54 15.16 -5.76 -9.81
C ILE A 54 16.66 -5.67 -9.59
N GLN A 55 17.42 -5.20 -10.57
CA GLN A 55 18.87 -5.07 -10.47
C GLN A 55 19.29 -3.59 -10.48
N PRO A 56 20.37 -3.22 -9.77
CA PRO A 56 20.98 -1.91 -9.96
C PRO A 56 21.33 -1.72 -11.45
N GLY A 57 20.93 -0.58 -12.00
CA GLY A 57 21.05 -0.30 -13.43
C GLY A 57 19.77 -0.50 -14.22
N ASP A 58 18.77 -1.22 -13.70
CA ASP A 58 17.46 -1.36 -14.34
C ASP A 58 16.81 0.01 -14.54
N VAL A 59 16.10 0.16 -15.66
CA VAL A 59 15.38 1.40 -16.00
C VAL A 59 13.90 1.20 -15.70
N LEU A 60 13.38 2.04 -14.80
CA LEU A 60 11.96 2.14 -14.50
C LEU A 60 11.36 3.31 -15.27
N PHE A 61 10.10 3.19 -15.67
CA PHE A 61 9.37 4.24 -16.39
C PHE A 61 7.88 4.33 -15.99
N ASP A 62 7.24 5.47 -16.22
CA ASP A 62 5.78 5.58 -16.03
C ASP A 62 5.00 4.91 -17.17
N ALA A 63 3.71 4.63 -16.97
CA ALA A 63 2.87 3.94 -17.97
C ALA A 63 2.89 4.61 -19.37
N ARG A 64 3.14 5.93 -19.43
CA ARG A 64 3.18 6.72 -20.67
C ARG A 64 4.60 6.94 -21.21
N ARG A 65 5.64 6.37 -20.58
CA ARG A 65 7.06 6.55 -20.91
C ARG A 65 7.50 8.03 -21.01
N ARG A 66 6.88 8.91 -20.22
CA ARG A 66 7.25 10.32 -20.06
C ARG A 66 8.39 10.50 -19.07
N PHE A 67 8.44 9.64 -18.06
CA PHE A 67 9.44 9.68 -17.01
C PHE A 67 10.20 8.37 -16.97
N SER A 68 11.51 8.46 -16.78
CA SER A 68 12.40 7.32 -16.61
C SER A 68 13.41 7.58 -15.49
N ALA A 69 13.77 6.52 -14.78
CA ALA A 69 14.80 6.57 -13.75
C ALA A 69 15.52 5.23 -13.65
N ARG A 70 16.81 5.27 -13.33
CA ARG A 70 17.67 4.11 -13.12
C ARG A 70 17.68 3.72 -11.65
N VAL A 71 17.63 2.42 -11.38
CA VAL A 71 17.74 1.87 -10.03
C VAL A 71 19.20 1.91 -9.57
N ARG A 72 19.43 2.41 -8.35
CA ARG A 72 20.74 2.37 -7.68
C ARG A 72 20.83 1.19 -6.72
N ALA A 73 22.05 0.84 -6.32
CA ALA A 73 22.32 -0.27 -5.41
C ALA A 73 21.72 -0.07 -4.01
N ASP A 74 21.52 1.18 -3.58
CA ASP A 74 20.91 1.54 -2.30
C ASP A 74 19.36 1.54 -2.34
N GLY A 75 18.76 1.19 -3.49
CA GLY A 75 17.31 1.19 -3.68
C GLY A 75 16.70 2.56 -3.99
N SER A 76 17.51 3.60 -4.14
CA SER A 76 17.04 4.87 -4.70
C SER A 76 16.95 4.81 -6.22
N LEU A 77 16.17 5.72 -6.79
CA LEU A 77 16.06 5.95 -8.22
C LEU A 77 16.80 7.24 -8.57
N VAL A 78 17.37 7.30 -9.78
CA VAL A 78 18.02 8.50 -10.32
C VAL A 78 17.61 8.74 -11.78
N THR A 79 17.28 9.98 -12.11
CA THR A 79 17.04 10.41 -13.50
C THR A 79 18.33 10.81 -14.21
N ASP A 80 18.28 10.93 -15.53
CA ASP A 80 19.42 11.45 -16.31
C ASP A 80 19.76 12.92 -15.95
N THR A 81 18.79 13.67 -15.41
CA THR A 81 18.95 15.02 -14.86
C THR A 81 19.50 15.06 -13.43
N SER A 82 20.00 13.92 -12.91
CA SER A 82 20.55 13.78 -11.55
C SER A 82 19.55 14.01 -10.41
N GLU A 83 18.24 14.00 -10.68
CA GLU A 83 17.24 13.98 -9.63
C GLU A 83 17.16 12.59 -9.02
N SER A 84 17.10 12.50 -7.70
CA SER A 84 17.05 11.20 -7.01
C SER A 84 16.05 11.17 -5.88
N GLY A 85 15.64 9.96 -5.50
CA GLY A 85 14.71 9.73 -4.42
C GLY A 85 14.28 8.27 -4.33
N SER A 86 13.41 7.95 -3.37
CA SER A 86 12.74 6.65 -3.36
C SER A 86 11.77 6.54 -4.54
N ILE A 87 11.25 5.33 -4.77
CA ILE A 87 10.20 5.09 -5.78
C ILE A 87 8.97 6.02 -5.58
N HIS A 88 8.71 6.44 -4.35
CA HIS A 88 7.61 7.33 -3.99
C HIS A 88 7.97 8.80 -4.18
N SER A 89 9.06 9.24 -3.55
CA SER A 89 9.43 10.66 -3.54
C SER A 89 9.86 11.14 -4.93
N LEU A 90 10.60 10.31 -5.69
CA LEU A 90 10.95 10.67 -7.07
C LEU A 90 9.72 10.69 -7.97
N GLY A 91 8.83 9.69 -7.85
CA GLY A 91 7.59 9.64 -8.62
C GLY A 91 6.67 10.85 -8.35
N ALA A 92 6.61 11.32 -7.10
CA ALA A 92 5.87 12.52 -6.72
C ALA A 92 6.52 13.78 -7.31
N LYS A 93 7.85 13.88 -7.18
CA LYS A 93 8.64 15.01 -7.70
C LYS A 93 8.46 15.20 -9.20
N LEU A 94 8.61 14.14 -9.99
CA LEU A 94 8.50 14.19 -11.46
C LEU A 94 7.10 14.56 -11.93
N GLN A 95 6.06 14.18 -11.18
CA GLN A 95 4.69 14.52 -11.50
C GLN A 95 4.25 15.90 -10.95
N ALA A 96 5.11 16.61 -10.21
CA ALA A 96 4.75 17.79 -9.45
C ALA A 96 3.53 17.57 -8.53
N LEU A 97 3.48 16.42 -7.86
CA LEU A 97 2.40 16.02 -6.94
C LEU A 97 2.92 15.96 -5.50
N PRO A 98 2.05 16.15 -4.48
CA PRO A 98 2.45 16.05 -3.07
C PRO A 98 2.81 14.62 -2.65
N SER A 99 2.30 13.60 -3.34
CA SER A 99 2.62 12.19 -3.08
C SER A 99 2.43 11.33 -4.33
N CYS A 100 3.05 10.15 -4.33
CA CYS A 100 2.92 9.16 -5.40
C CYS A 100 3.03 7.74 -4.83
N ASN A 101 2.16 6.84 -5.27
CA ASN A 101 2.33 5.42 -5.04
C ASN A 101 3.31 4.84 -6.07
N GLY A 102 4.60 4.82 -5.72
CA GLY A 102 5.67 4.33 -6.59
C GLY A 102 5.45 2.91 -7.12
N TRP A 103 4.82 2.03 -6.33
CA TRP A 103 4.56 0.64 -6.73
C TRP A 103 3.69 0.51 -7.98
N THR A 104 2.68 1.37 -8.10
CA THR A 104 1.72 1.37 -9.21
C THR A 104 2.07 2.39 -10.29
N PHE A 105 3.08 3.23 -10.05
CA PHE A 105 3.52 4.25 -10.98
C PHE A 105 4.63 3.71 -11.90
N TRP A 106 5.61 3.03 -11.32
CA TRP A 106 6.78 2.55 -12.04
C TRP A 106 6.53 1.18 -12.70
N HIS A 107 6.99 1.09 -13.94
CA HIS A 107 7.00 -0.11 -14.77
C HIS A 107 8.44 -0.45 -15.15
N ILE A 108 8.67 -1.71 -15.50
CA ILE A 108 9.93 -2.22 -16.03
C ILE A 108 9.66 -3.11 -17.23
N ASP A 109 10.54 -3.08 -18.22
CA ASP A 109 10.51 -4.01 -19.36
C ASP A 109 11.29 -5.29 -18.99
N ARG A 110 10.62 -6.46 -19.00
CA ARG A 110 11.23 -7.75 -18.71
C ARG A 110 10.74 -8.79 -19.71
N GLY A 111 11.65 -9.45 -20.43
CA GLY A 111 11.30 -10.50 -21.39
C GLY A 111 10.32 -10.05 -22.49
N GLY A 112 10.45 -8.80 -22.95
CA GLY A 112 9.55 -8.21 -23.95
C GLY A 112 8.18 -7.78 -23.44
N LYS A 113 7.94 -7.82 -22.12
CA LYS A 113 6.68 -7.37 -21.50
C LYS A 113 6.93 -6.20 -20.56
N THR A 114 6.01 -5.25 -20.57
CA THR A 114 5.92 -4.17 -19.57
C THR A 114 5.23 -4.71 -18.32
N LEU A 115 5.90 -4.66 -17.17
CA LEU A 115 5.37 -5.11 -15.89
C LEU A 115 5.35 -3.96 -14.88
N LEU A 116 4.29 -3.88 -14.07
CA LEU A 116 4.28 -3.03 -12.87
C LEU A 116 5.24 -3.57 -11.83
N ILE A 117 6.01 -2.70 -11.17
CA ILE A 117 6.91 -3.16 -10.11
C ILE A 117 6.16 -3.75 -8.91
N ASP A 118 4.88 -3.40 -8.72
CA ASP A 118 4.01 -4.00 -7.71
C ASP A 118 3.86 -5.53 -7.89
N SER A 119 3.94 -6.03 -9.12
CA SER A 119 3.82 -7.49 -9.38
C SER A 119 4.94 -8.30 -8.72
N PHE A 120 6.14 -7.72 -8.56
CA PHE A 120 7.25 -8.37 -7.84
C PHE A 120 7.03 -8.36 -6.33
N ARG A 121 6.33 -7.35 -5.81
CA ARG A 121 5.96 -7.29 -4.39
C ARG A 121 5.03 -8.44 -4.02
N ASP A 122 4.10 -8.79 -4.90
CA ASP A 122 3.20 -9.92 -4.68
C ASP A 122 3.93 -11.27 -4.81
N GLN A 123 4.94 -11.38 -5.70
CA GLN A 123 5.80 -12.57 -5.76
C GLN A 123 6.59 -12.79 -4.45
N VAL A 124 7.14 -11.72 -3.86
CA VAL A 124 7.84 -11.82 -2.56
C VAL A 124 6.91 -12.28 -1.46
N ARG A 125 5.69 -11.74 -1.39
CA ARG A 125 4.71 -12.16 -0.37
C ARG A 125 4.33 -13.62 -0.51
N ALA A 126 4.08 -14.08 -1.73
CA ALA A 126 3.74 -15.48 -1.99
C ALA A 126 4.90 -16.42 -1.59
N ALA A 127 6.14 -16.03 -1.89
CA ALA A 127 7.32 -16.79 -1.49
C ALA A 127 7.47 -16.88 0.04
N ASP A 128 7.28 -15.76 0.75
CA ASP A 128 7.41 -15.72 2.23
C ASP A 128 6.28 -16.52 2.94
N GLU A 129 5.08 -16.55 2.36
CA GLU A 129 3.98 -17.42 2.83
C GLU A 129 4.29 -18.91 2.60
N SER A 130 4.97 -19.27 1.51
CA SER A 130 5.32 -20.67 1.21
C SER A 130 6.50 -21.21 2.04
N GLY A 131 7.38 -20.34 2.55
CA GLY A 131 8.53 -20.71 3.39
C GLY A 131 8.22 -20.78 4.89
N THR A 132 6.98 -20.49 5.29
CA THR A 132 6.52 -20.57 6.69
C THR A 132 5.63 -21.78 6.98
N ALA A 133 5.58 -22.75 6.04
CA ALA A 133 4.90 -24.04 6.17
C ALA A 133 5.86 -25.15 6.60
#